data_AF-A0A8R1I8F9-F1
#
_entry.id   AF-A0A8R1I8F9-F1
#
_cell.length_a   1.000
_cell.length_b   1.000
_cell.length_c   1.000
_cell.angle_alpha   90.00
_cell.angle_beta   90.00
_cell.angle_gamma   90.00
#
_symmetry.space_group_name_H-M   'P 1'
#
loop_
_entity.id
_entity.type
_entity.pdbx_description
1 polymer ?
#
loop_
_entity_poly.entity_id
_entity_poly.type
_entity_poly.pdbx_seq_one_letter_code
_entity_poly.pdbx_strand_id
1 'polypeptide(L)'
;MSIKVDALISRQFLAANLDEIREMREESRKQDAKSHIVWRNVALFFALHVGAAIGLYQIFFDAKWATVAWVFILHMLGSVGITAGAHRLWAHRSYKATLPMRIFLMCLNNIALQNDIIEWARDHRCHHKWTDTDADPHSTHRGCSSRTWDGCW
;
A
#
# COMPACT_ATOMS: atom_id res chain seq x y z
N MET A 1 -21.27 9.80 26.51
CA MET A 1 -20.63 11.09 26.19
C MET A 1 -19.83 10.96 24.88
N SER A 2 -20.47 10.58 23.75
CA SER A 2 -19.77 10.36 22.46
C SER A 2 -20.22 11.28 21.33
N ILE A 3 -21.28 12.07 21.54
CA ILE A 3 -22.07 12.67 20.45
C ILE A 3 -21.43 13.96 19.85
N LYS A 4 -20.36 14.49 20.44
CA LYS A 4 -19.72 15.74 19.97
C LYS A 4 -18.51 15.53 19.04
N VAL A 5 -17.90 14.35 19.03
CA VAL A 5 -16.71 14.06 18.21
C VAL A 5 -17.11 13.66 16.79
N ASP A 6 -18.18 12.87 16.65
CA ASP A 6 -18.70 12.40 15.36
C ASP A 6 -19.12 13.57 14.44
N ALA A 7 -19.69 14.63 15.02
CA ALA A 7 -20.10 15.84 14.29
C ALA A 7 -18.92 16.72 13.84
N LEU A 8 -17.77 16.62 14.50
CA LEU A 8 -16.53 17.32 14.14
C LEU A 8 -15.80 16.57 13.02
N ILE A 9 -15.77 15.24 13.11
CA ILE A 9 -15.20 14.36 12.10
C ILE A 9 -16.02 14.47 10.79
N SER A 10 -17.34 14.39 10.85
CA SER A 10 -18.20 14.46 9.65
C SER A 10 -18.14 15.79 8.90
N ARG A 11 -17.67 16.87 9.53
CA ARG A 11 -17.44 18.18 8.88
C ARG A 11 -16.10 18.27 8.16
N GLN A 12 -15.19 17.34 8.38
CA GLN A 12 -13.92 17.30 7.66
C GLN A 12 -14.19 16.84 6.23
N PHE A 13 -13.78 17.64 5.24
CA PHE A 13 -14.07 17.46 3.81
C PHE A 13 -13.61 16.11 3.21
N LEU A 14 -12.87 15.30 3.98
CA LEU A 14 -12.36 13.97 3.60
C LEU A 14 -12.71 12.86 4.61
N ALA A 15 -13.47 13.16 5.67
CA ALA A 15 -13.91 12.11 6.58
C ALA A 15 -14.93 11.22 5.87
N ALA A 16 -14.74 9.90 6.01
CA ALA A 16 -15.77 8.97 5.62
C ALA A 16 -17.03 9.20 6.47
N ASN A 17 -18.18 9.06 5.84
CA ASN A 17 -19.43 9.08 6.55
C ASN A 17 -19.47 7.86 7.49
N LEU A 18 -19.55 8.09 8.79
CA LEU A 18 -19.52 7.03 9.79
C LEU A 18 -20.73 6.09 9.66
N ASP A 19 -21.87 6.61 9.19
CA ASP A 19 -23.06 5.81 8.96
C ASP A 19 -22.88 4.90 7.74
N GLU A 20 -22.26 5.41 6.66
CA GLU A 20 -21.87 4.61 5.48
C GLU A 20 -20.94 3.46 5.88
N ILE A 21 -19.91 3.72 6.71
CA ILE A 21 -19.00 2.67 7.22
C ILE A 21 -19.75 1.61 8.04
N ARG A 22 -20.71 2.02 8.88
CA ARG A 22 -21.49 1.10 9.72
C ARG A 22 -22.38 0.21 8.87
N GLU A 23 -23.09 0.79 7.91
CA GLU A 23 -23.92 0.05 6.94
C GLU A 23 -23.07 -0.96 6.16
N MET A 24 -21.93 -0.52 5.61
CA MET A 24 -21.01 -1.41 4.88
C MET A 24 -20.50 -2.57 5.75
N ARG A 25 -20.23 -2.33 7.04
CA ARG A 25 -19.83 -3.40 7.98
C ARG A 25 -20.98 -4.36 8.30
N GLU A 26 -22.22 -3.87 8.36
CA GLU A 26 -23.39 -4.71 8.57
C GLU A 26 -23.71 -5.57 7.35
N GLU A 27 -23.59 -5.02 6.14
CA GLU A 27 -23.73 -5.77 4.90
C GLU A 27 -22.61 -6.80 4.73
N SER A 28 -21.37 -6.40 5.03
CA SER A 28 -20.20 -7.27 5.05
C SER A 28 -20.42 -8.53 5.90
N ARG A 29 -20.93 -8.36 7.12
CA ARG A 29 -21.23 -9.50 8.02
C ARG A 29 -22.25 -10.49 7.47
N LYS A 30 -23.11 -10.05 6.55
CA LYS A 30 -24.14 -10.89 5.91
C LYS A 30 -23.59 -11.63 4.69
N GLN A 31 -22.47 -11.20 4.12
CA GLN A 31 -21.85 -11.82 2.95
C GLN A 31 -20.71 -12.76 3.35
N ASP A 32 -20.83 -14.04 2.97
CA ASP A 32 -19.74 -15.00 3.06
C ASP A 32 -18.80 -14.82 1.86
N ALA A 33 -17.87 -13.86 1.98
CA ALA A 33 -16.94 -13.51 0.90
C ALA A 33 -15.94 -14.66 0.68
N LYS A 34 -16.13 -15.43 -0.40
CA LYS A 34 -15.17 -16.43 -0.88
C LYS A 34 -14.00 -15.74 -1.56
N SER A 35 -12.81 -15.81 -0.96
CA SER A 35 -11.58 -15.35 -1.61
C SER A 35 -11.18 -16.32 -2.72
N HIS A 36 -10.80 -15.81 -3.89
CA HIS A 36 -10.05 -16.62 -4.85
C HIS A 36 -8.55 -16.38 -4.63
N ILE A 37 -7.76 -17.42 -4.87
CA ILE A 37 -6.30 -17.33 -4.72
C ILE A 37 -5.73 -17.14 -6.11
N VAL A 38 -5.10 -16.00 -6.34
CA VAL A 38 -4.33 -15.76 -7.56
C VAL A 38 -2.97 -16.47 -7.46
N TRP A 39 -2.92 -17.74 -7.87
CA TRP A 39 -1.71 -18.57 -7.81
C TRP A 39 -0.50 -17.97 -8.54
N ARG A 40 -0.73 -17.17 -9.59
CA ARG A 40 0.32 -16.41 -10.28
C ARG A 40 1.08 -15.51 -9.30
N ASN A 41 0.35 -14.73 -8.49
CA ASN A 41 0.94 -13.81 -7.53
C ASN A 41 1.65 -14.59 -6.42
N VAL A 42 1.05 -15.69 -5.95
CA VAL A 42 1.68 -16.59 -4.96
C VAL A 42 3.03 -17.10 -5.47
N ALA A 43 3.10 -17.59 -6.71
CA ALA A 43 4.34 -18.09 -7.29
C ALA A 43 5.41 -16.97 -7.45
N LEU A 44 5.02 -15.79 -7.92
CA LEU A 44 5.92 -14.65 -8.08
C LEU A 44 6.47 -14.16 -6.72
N PHE A 45 5.62 -14.03 -5.71
CA PHE A 45 6.06 -13.66 -4.37
C PHE A 45 6.96 -14.74 -3.76
N PHE A 46 6.62 -16.02 -3.93
CA PHE A 46 7.49 -17.10 -3.45
C PHE A 46 8.88 -17.03 -4.10
N ALA A 47 8.95 -16.88 -5.41
CA ALA A 47 10.23 -16.74 -6.13
C ALA A 47 11.01 -15.50 -5.66
N LEU A 48 10.34 -14.37 -5.43
CA LEU A 48 10.96 -13.15 -4.90
C LEU A 48 11.60 -13.39 -3.53
N HIS A 49 10.91 -14.07 -2.61
CA HIS A 49 11.45 -14.34 -1.26
C HIS A 49 12.59 -15.35 -1.27
N VAL A 50 12.53 -16.37 -2.15
CA VAL A 50 13.66 -17.29 -2.36
C VAL A 50 14.87 -16.53 -2.89
N GLY A 51 14.69 -15.65 -3.87
CA GLY A 51 15.74 -14.77 -4.37
C GLY A 51 16.32 -13.85 -3.30
N ALA A 52 15.47 -13.29 -2.42
CA ALA A 52 15.92 -12.47 -1.30
C ALA A 52 16.74 -13.26 -0.28
N ALA A 53 16.38 -14.52 0.01
CA ALA A 53 17.15 -15.39 0.91
C ALA A 53 18.54 -15.71 0.33
N ILE A 54 18.63 -15.99 -0.97
CA ILE A 54 19.89 -16.18 -1.68
C ILE A 54 20.73 -14.90 -1.65
N GLY A 55 20.11 -13.75 -1.93
CA GLY A 55 20.77 -12.45 -1.88
C GLY A 55 21.30 -12.12 -0.47
N LEU A 56 20.56 -12.46 0.57
CA LEU A 56 20.99 -12.29 1.96
C LEU A 56 22.23 -13.13 2.26
N TYR A 57 22.24 -14.40 1.86
CA TYR A 57 23.42 -15.25 1.97
C TYR A 57 24.63 -14.62 1.24
N GLN A 58 24.44 -14.17 0.00
CA GLN A 58 25.51 -13.54 -0.77
C GLN A 58 26.07 -12.27 -0.12
N ILE A 59 25.21 -11.43 0.48
CA ILE A 59 25.64 -10.21 1.18
C ILE A 59 26.63 -10.51 2.31
N PHE A 60 26.45 -11.62 3.04
CA PHE A 60 27.31 -11.95 4.17
C PHE A 60 28.59 -12.68 3.79
N PHE A 61 28.56 -13.53 2.77
CA PHE A 61 29.66 -14.47 2.50
C PHE A 61 30.47 -14.16 1.23
N ASP A 62 29.86 -13.58 0.20
CA ASP A 62 30.47 -13.50 -1.14
C ASP A 62 30.50 -12.09 -1.76
N ALA A 63 29.60 -11.19 -1.35
CA ALA A 63 29.37 -9.93 -2.05
C ALA A 63 30.50 -8.92 -1.83
N LYS A 64 30.84 -8.19 -2.91
CA LYS A 64 31.71 -7.01 -2.82
C LYS A 64 30.99 -5.89 -2.07
N TRP A 65 31.73 -5.13 -1.27
CA TRP A 65 31.20 -3.95 -0.57
C TRP A 65 30.50 -2.95 -1.49
N ALA A 66 30.97 -2.79 -2.74
CA ALA A 66 30.30 -1.95 -3.73
C ALA A 66 28.88 -2.42 -4.05
N THR A 67 28.66 -3.73 -4.17
CA THR A 67 27.33 -4.32 -4.40
C THR A 67 26.41 -4.11 -3.21
N VAL A 68 26.94 -4.30 -1.99
CA VAL A 68 26.18 -4.08 -0.75
C VAL A 68 25.74 -2.61 -0.64
N ALA A 69 26.67 -1.68 -0.87
CA ALA A 69 26.38 -0.25 -0.88
C ALA A 69 25.34 0.13 -1.95
N TRP A 70 25.45 -0.46 -3.15
CA TRP A 70 24.51 -0.22 -4.24
C TRP A 70 23.09 -0.67 -3.90
N VAL A 71 22.92 -1.88 -3.34
CA VAL A 71 21.61 -2.39 -2.89
C VAL A 71 21.01 -1.47 -1.83
N PHE A 72 21.83 -1.04 -0.86
CA PHE A 72 21.38 -0.12 0.18
C PHE A 72 20.91 1.23 -0.40
N ILE A 73 21.65 1.80 -1.35
CA ILE A 73 21.27 3.05 -2.02
C ILE A 73 19.95 2.88 -2.77
N LEU A 74 19.78 1.80 -3.55
CA LEU A 74 18.53 1.53 -4.26
C LEU A 74 17.35 1.36 -3.31
N HIS A 75 17.55 0.68 -2.18
CA HIS A 75 16.52 0.51 -1.16
C HIS A 75 16.07 1.85 -0.56
N MET A 76 17.03 2.73 -0.25
CA MET A 76 16.73 4.09 0.25
C MET A 76 16.01 4.92 -0.81
N LEU A 77 16.47 4.89 -2.06
CA LEU A 77 15.85 5.62 -3.17
C LEU A 77 14.41 5.16 -3.43
N GLY A 78 14.16 3.85 -3.47
CA GLY A 78 12.80 3.30 -3.60
C GLY A 78 11.90 3.70 -2.43
N SER A 79 12.44 3.67 -1.21
CA SER A 79 11.71 4.10 0.00
C SER A 79 11.32 5.58 -0.07
N VAL A 80 12.19 6.45 -0.60
CA VAL A 80 11.87 7.87 -0.84
C VAL A 80 10.80 8.01 -1.94
N GLY A 81 10.89 7.22 -3.01
CA GLY A 81 9.87 7.19 -4.08
C GLY A 81 8.47 6.92 -3.56
N ILE A 82 8.32 5.93 -2.66
CA ILE A 82 7.03 5.61 -2.04
C ILE A 82 6.62 6.67 -1.02
N THR A 83 7.48 7.00 -0.06
CA THR A 83 7.10 7.84 1.09
C THR A 83 6.92 9.31 0.70
N ALA A 84 7.84 9.88 -0.05
CA ALA A 84 7.75 11.27 -0.51
C ALA A 84 6.85 11.39 -1.73
N GLY A 85 6.92 10.41 -2.66
CA GLY A 85 6.13 10.37 -3.86
C GLY A 85 4.74 9.77 -3.63
N ALA A 86 4.59 8.44 -3.79
CA ALA A 86 3.30 7.72 -3.80
C ALA A 86 2.37 8.16 -2.68
N HIS A 87 2.91 8.20 -1.46
CA HIS A 87 2.20 8.49 -0.25
C HIS A 87 1.89 9.99 -0.07
N ARG A 88 2.91 10.84 0.11
CA ARG A 88 2.68 12.24 0.49
C ARG A 88 2.27 13.14 -0.67
N LEU A 89 2.87 12.95 -1.85
CA LEU A 89 2.61 13.81 -3.02
C LEU A 89 1.32 13.40 -3.73
N TRP A 90 1.19 12.13 -4.11
CA TRP A 90 0.08 11.67 -4.94
C TRP A 90 -1.15 11.24 -4.13
N ALA A 91 -0.99 10.43 -3.08
CA ALA A 91 -2.13 9.98 -2.28
C ALA A 91 -2.68 11.10 -1.38
N HIS A 92 -1.84 11.76 -0.56
CA HIS A 92 -2.30 12.78 0.41
C HIS A 92 -2.24 14.22 -0.06
N ARG A 93 -1.58 14.52 -1.19
CA ARG A 93 -1.40 15.90 -1.70
C ARG A 93 -0.88 16.88 -0.63
N SER A 94 0.00 16.41 0.26
CA SER A 94 0.52 17.20 1.39
C SER A 94 1.39 18.39 0.95
N TYR A 95 1.93 18.34 -0.27
CA TYR A 95 2.74 19.40 -0.85
C TYR A 95 2.59 19.44 -2.37
N LYS A 96 3.05 20.53 -3.00
CA LYS A 96 3.08 20.68 -4.46
C LYS A 96 4.53 20.58 -4.94
N ALA A 97 4.80 19.61 -5.81
CA ALA A 97 6.10 19.44 -6.46
C ALA A 97 6.09 20.06 -7.88
N THR A 98 7.24 20.59 -8.32
CA THR A 98 7.48 21.00 -9.71
C THR A 98 7.57 19.78 -10.64
N LEU A 99 7.40 19.97 -11.95
CA LEU A 99 7.41 18.88 -12.91
C LEU A 99 8.71 18.02 -12.87
N PRO A 100 9.92 18.61 -12.79
CA PRO A 100 11.14 17.80 -12.68
C PRO A 100 11.16 16.92 -11.44
N MET A 101 10.69 17.45 -10.30
CA MET A 101 10.62 16.70 -9.05
C MET A 101 9.58 15.58 -9.10
N ARG A 102 8.44 15.79 -9.79
CA ARG A 102 7.44 14.74 -10.02
C ARG A 102 8.00 13.60 -10.85
N ILE A 103 8.72 13.91 -11.92
CA ILE A 103 9.37 12.91 -12.78
C ILE A 103 10.44 12.15 -11.99
N PHE A 104 11.26 12.86 -11.23
CA PHE A 104 12.28 12.24 -10.38
C PHE A 104 11.67 11.24 -9.39
N LEU A 105 10.67 11.66 -8.62
CA LEU A 105 9.98 10.79 -7.65
C LEU A 105 9.25 9.63 -8.33
N MET A 106 8.76 9.82 -9.55
CA MET A 106 8.12 8.76 -10.34
C MET A 106 9.13 7.68 -10.74
N CYS A 107 10.33 8.09 -11.18
CA CYS A 107 11.42 7.15 -11.45
C CYS A 107 11.84 6.40 -10.20
N LEU A 108 11.93 7.08 -9.05
CA LEU A 108 12.23 6.41 -7.77
C LEU A 108 11.14 5.42 -7.35
N ASN A 109 9.87 5.73 -7.60
CA ASN A 109 8.76 4.84 -7.28
C ASN A 109 8.85 3.50 -8.03
N ASN A 110 9.32 3.52 -9.29
CA ASN A 110 9.50 2.30 -10.08
C ASN A 110 10.53 1.34 -9.47
N ILE A 111 11.51 1.84 -8.71
CA ILE A 111 12.48 0.99 -8.00
C ILE A 111 11.79 0.14 -6.93
N ALA A 112 10.72 0.66 -6.31
CA ALA A 112 10.02 -0.01 -5.21
C ALA A 112 9.13 -1.18 -5.67
N LEU A 113 8.75 -1.26 -6.94
CA LEU A 113 7.91 -2.32 -7.52
C LEU A 113 6.58 -2.54 -6.77
N GLN A 114 5.94 -1.46 -6.29
CA GLN A 114 4.64 -1.49 -5.59
C GLN A 114 3.51 -0.92 -6.45
N ASN A 115 3.22 -1.56 -7.59
CA ASN A 115 2.24 -1.06 -8.57
C ASN A 115 2.56 0.32 -9.16
N ASP A 116 1.73 0.75 -10.12
CA ASP A 116 1.80 2.11 -10.63
C ASP A 116 1.26 3.12 -9.61
N ILE A 117 1.63 4.39 -9.81
CA ILE A 117 1.34 5.48 -8.87
C ILE A 117 -0.17 5.74 -8.73
N ILE A 118 -0.94 5.56 -9.81
CA ILE A 118 -2.37 5.87 -9.81
C ILE A 118 -3.09 4.81 -8.99
N GLU A 119 -2.79 3.56 -9.27
CA GLU A 119 -3.29 2.43 -8.52
C GLU A 119 -2.94 2.51 -7.04
N TRP A 120 -1.65 2.69 -6.72
CA TRP A 120 -1.20 2.80 -5.33
C TRP A 120 -1.91 3.93 -4.61
N ALA A 121 -2.04 5.11 -5.24
CA ALA A 121 -2.71 6.26 -4.63
C ALA A 121 -4.22 6.06 -4.47
N ARG A 122 -4.87 5.33 -5.39
CA ARG A 122 -6.29 4.94 -5.26
C ARG A 122 -6.46 4.06 -4.04
N ASP A 123 -5.72 2.96 -3.97
CA ASP A 123 -5.87 1.95 -2.94
C ASP A 123 -5.54 2.52 -1.57
N HIS A 124 -4.51 3.36 -1.48
CA HIS A 124 -4.13 4.07 -0.25
C HIS A 124 -5.21 5.03 0.26
N ARG A 125 -5.91 5.74 -0.65
CA ARG A 125 -7.04 6.60 -0.28
C ARG A 125 -8.25 5.78 0.15
N CYS A 126 -8.51 4.66 -0.52
CA CYS A 126 -9.57 3.73 -0.12
C CYS A 126 -9.31 3.17 1.27
N HIS A 127 -8.06 2.76 1.54
CA HIS A 127 -7.62 2.27 2.85
C HIS A 127 -7.86 3.30 3.95
N HIS A 128 -7.50 4.57 3.75
CA HIS A 128 -7.74 5.62 4.75
C HIS A 128 -9.21 6.00 4.91
N LYS A 129 -10.00 5.94 3.84
CA LYS A 129 -11.41 6.34 3.89
C LYS A 129 -12.27 5.24 4.53
N TRP A 130 -12.10 4.00 4.10
CA TRP A 130 -12.97 2.90 4.51
C TRP A 130 -12.23 1.87 5.37
N THR A 131 -11.28 2.32 6.20
CA THR A 131 -10.45 1.47 7.06
C THR A 131 -11.28 0.42 7.80
N ASP A 132 -10.81 -0.83 7.79
CA ASP A 132 -11.46 -1.92 8.53
C ASP A 132 -12.92 -2.16 8.07
N THR A 133 -13.18 -1.97 6.78
CA THR A 133 -14.43 -2.39 6.11
C THR A 133 -14.12 -3.33 4.95
N ASP A 134 -15.14 -3.77 4.22
CA ASP A 134 -14.94 -4.60 3.03
C ASP A 134 -14.39 -3.86 1.81
N ALA A 135 -14.49 -2.53 1.79
CA ALA A 135 -13.93 -1.70 0.73
C ALA A 135 -12.46 -1.33 0.97
N ASP A 136 -11.91 -1.68 2.14
CA ASP A 136 -10.49 -1.52 2.43
C ASP A 136 -9.70 -2.71 1.85
N PRO A 137 -8.80 -2.47 0.86
CA PRO A 137 -7.97 -3.52 0.28
C PRO A 137 -6.96 -4.12 1.27
N HIS A 138 -6.83 -3.59 2.49
CA HIS A 138 -5.96 -4.10 3.54
C HIS A 138 -6.68 -4.33 4.88
N SER A 139 -8.01 -4.48 4.85
CA SER A 139 -8.85 -4.63 6.04
C SER A 139 -8.36 -5.73 6.98
N THR A 140 -8.08 -5.37 8.24
CA THR A 140 -7.51 -6.27 9.25
C THR A 140 -8.51 -7.31 9.76
N HIS A 141 -9.81 -7.03 9.64
CA HIS A 141 -10.89 -7.95 10.01
C HIS A 141 -10.97 -9.20 9.14
N ARG A 142 -10.26 -9.22 8.01
CA ARG A 142 -10.24 -10.36 7.08
C ARG A 142 -9.14 -11.38 7.39
N GLY A 143 -8.45 -11.22 8.52
CA GLY A 143 -7.39 -12.11 9.00
C GLY A 143 -6.06 -11.94 8.24
N CYS A 144 -4.99 -12.49 8.79
CA CYS A 144 -3.63 -12.30 8.27
C CYS A 144 -3.37 -12.96 6.89
N SER A 145 -4.24 -13.85 6.39
CA SER A 145 -3.88 -14.76 5.30
C SER A 145 -4.80 -14.85 4.08
N SER A 146 -5.94 -14.16 3.97
CA SER A 146 -6.81 -14.42 2.79
C SER A 146 -7.92 -13.40 2.58
N ARG A 147 -7.67 -12.29 1.82
CA ARG A 147 -8.75 -11.67 1.01
C ARG A 147 -8.38 -10.55 0.01
N THR A 148 -7.15 -10.38 -0.47
CA THR A 148 -6.81 -9.11 -1.15
C THR A 148 -5.81 -9.27 -2.30
N TRP A 149 -6.18 -10.02 -3.36
CA TRP A 149 -5.34 -10.07 -4.57
C TRP A 149 -6.12 -10.07 -5.89
N ASP A 150 -7.42 -9.76 -5.87
CA ASP A 150 -8.33 -10.15 -6.94
C ASP A 150 -8.86 -9.00 -7.82
N GLY A 151 -8.37 -7.76 -7.65
CA GLY A 151 -8.89 -6.61 -8.41
C GLY A 151 -7.86 -5.53 -8.78
N CYS A 152 -6.58 -5.77 -8.51
CA CYS A 152 -5.50 -4.78 -8.61
C CYS A 152 -4.21 -5.35 -9.26
N TRP A 153 -4.26 -6.48 -9.97
CA TRP A 153 -3.09 -7.01 -10.70
C TRP A 153 -3.47 -7.82 -11.94
#